data_AF-A0AA35RI54-F1
#
_entry.id   AF-A0AA35RI54-F1
#
_cell.length_a   1.000
_cell.length_b   1.000
_cell.length_c   1.000
_cell.angle_alpha   90.00
_cell.angle_beta   90.00
_cell.angle_gamma   90.00
#
_symmetry.space_group_name_H-M   'P 1'
#
loop_
_entity.id
_entity.type
_entity.pdbx_description
1 polymer ?
#
loop_
_entity_poly.entity_id
_entity_poly.type
_entity_poly.pdbx_seq_one_letter_code
_entity_poly.pdbx_strand_id
1 'polypeptide(L)' 'MPQPYNTVCSEEIYGIMIRCWHMAPEDRPTFKELYCSVSQSIERDAGYLQFGFNPFTGGGGEGGGG' A
#
# COMPACT_ATOMS: atom_id res chain seq x y z
N MET A 1 -10.09 -20.15 0.04
CA MET A 1 -8.66 -20.32 -0.33
C MET A 1 -7.84 -20.06 0.92
N PRO A 2 -6.89 -20.92 1.31
CA PRO A 2 -6.02 -20.67 2.45
C PRO A 2 -5.00 -19.57 2.14
N GLN A 3 -4.77 -18.66 3.09
CA GLN A 3 -3.79 -17.59 2.93
C GLN A 3 -2.36 -18.12 3.11
N PRO A 4 -1.40 -17.70 2.28
CA PRO A 4 0.01 -18.04 2.51
C PRO A 4 0.50 -17.37 3.79
N TYR A 5 1.32 -18.06 4.57
CA TYR A 5 1.92 -17.55 5.82
C TYR A 5 3.06 -16.53 5.58
N ASN A 6 3.29 -16.08 4.33
CA ASN A 6 4.40 -15.16 4.08
C ASN A 6 4.04 -13.73 4.49
N THR A 7 5.04 -13.00 5.01
CA THR A 7 4.91 -11.59 5.40
C THR A 7 4.90 -10.64 4.20
N VAL A 8 5.11 -11.17 2.99
CA VAL A 8 5.15 -10.40 1.74
C VAL A 8 3.75 -10.06 1.24
N CYS A 9 2.75 -10.89 1.55
CA CYS A 9 1.38 -10.67 1.17
C CYS A 9 0.57 -10.17 2.37
N SER A 10 0.28 -8.88 2.41
CA SER A 10 -0.61 -8.31 3.41
C SER A 10 -2.04 -8.86 3.25
N GLU A 11 -2.81 -8.87 4.33
CA GLU A 11 -4.22 -9.31 4.30
C GLU A 11 -5.04 -8.52 3.28
N GLU A 12 -4.69 -7.25 3.04
CA GLU A 12 -5.37 -6.40 2.05
C GLU A 12 -5.09 -6.87 0.61
N ILE A 13 -3.82 -7.10 0.26
CA ILE A 13 -3.45 -7.64 -1.06
C ILE A 13 -4.05 -9.04 -1.24
N TYR A 14 -4.05 -9.87 -0.19
CA TYR A 14 -4.71 -11.18 -0.22
C TYR A 14 -6.21 -11.06 -0.45
N GLY A 15 -6.89 -10.13 0.23
CA GLY A 15 -8.31 -9.84 0.02
C GLY A 15 -8.63 -9.41 -1.41
N ILE A 16 -7.75 -8.64 -2.05
CA ILE A 16 -7.88 -8.30 -3.48
C ILE A 16 -7.78 -9.57 -4.35
N MET A 17 -6.82 -10.46 -4.07
CA MET A 17 -6.68 -11.72 -4.81
C MET A 17 -7.91 -12.62 -4.66
N ILE A 18 -8.50 -12.70 -3.46
CA ILE A 18 -9.73 -13.47 -3.22
C ILE A 18 -10.87 -12.98 -4.12
N ARG A 19 -11.03 -11.67 -4.30
CA ARG A 19 -12.08 -11.11 -5.18
C ARG A 19 -11.89 -11.53 -6.64
N CYS A 20 -10.66 -11.67 -7.11
CA CYS A 20 -10.39 -12.16 -8.47
C CYS A 20 -10.80 -13.63 -8.68
N TRP A 21 -10.97 -14.39 -7.58
CA TRP A 21 -11.30 -15.81 -7.60
C TRP A 21 -12.76 -16.09 -7.21
N HIS A 22 -13.65 -15.11 -7.32
CA HIS A 22 -15.09 -15.37 -7.18
C HIS A 22 -15.58 -16.42 -8.18
N MET A 23 -16.47 -17.30 -7.70
CA MET A 23 -17.07 -18.37 -8.51
C MET A 23 -17.82 -17.79 -9.70
N ALA A 24 -18.68 -16.79 -9.45
CA ALA A 24 -19.40 -16.08 -10.48
C ALA A 24 -18.45 -15.10 -11.20
N PRO A 25 -18.34 -15.13 -12.54
CA PRO A 25 -17.55 -14.18 -13.31
C PRO A 25 -17.93 -12.71 -13.06
N GLU A 26 -19.22 -12.44 -12.87
CA GLU A 26 -19.81 -11.13 -12.63
C GLU A 26 -19.43 -10.51 -11.28
N ASP A 27 -19.05 -11.33 -10.29
CA ASP A 27 -18.59 -10.86 -8.98
C ASP A 27 -17.10 -10.50 -8.98
N ARG A 28 -16.38 -10.83 -10.06
CA ARG A 28 -14.95 -10.53 -10.16
C ARG A 28 -14.77 -9.05 -10.51
N PRO A 29 -13.78 -8.37 -9.90
CA PRO A 29 -13.51 -6.98 -10.21
C PRO A 29 -13.05 -6.85 -11.67
N THR A 30 -13.41 -5.74 -12.30
CA THR A 30 -12.83 -5.33 -13.57
C THR A 30 -11.34 -5.02 -13.41
N PHE A 31 -10.58 -5.06 -14.51
CA PHE A 31 -9.17 -4.63 -14.47
C PHE A 31 -8.99 -3.19 -13.99
N LYS A 32 -9.96 -2.31 -14.24
CA LYS A 32 -9.95 -0.93 -13.73
C LYS A 32 -10.04 -0.90 -12.20
N GLU A 33 -10.98 -1.63 -11.62
CA GLU A 33 -11.14 -1.72 -10.16
C GLU A 33 -9.95 -2.41 -9.50
N LEU A 34 -9.40 -3.44 -10.14
CA LEU A 34 -8.20 -4.14 -9.69
C LEU A 34 -6.99 -3.20 -9.66
N TYR A 35 -6.75 -2.46 -10.74
CA TYR A 35 -5.67 -1.47 -10.82
C TYR A 35 -5.81 -0.42 -9.72
N CYS A 36 -6.99 0.19 -9.57
CA CYS A 36 -7.22 1.17 -8.52
C CYS A 36 -6.98 0.59 -7.11
N SER A 37 -7.42 -0.65 -6.84
CA SER A 37 -7.23 -1.28 -5.52
C SER A 37 -5.75 -1.55 -5.24
N VAL A 38 -5.04 -2.14 -6.21
CA VAL A 38 -3.63 -2.55 -6.04
C VAL A 38 -2.71 -1.34 -5.95
N SER A 39 -2.91 -0.32 -6.80
CA SER A 39 -2.10 0.90 -6.75
C SER A 39 -2.23 1.61 -5.41
N GLN A 40 -3.44 1.73 -4.86
CA GLN A 40 -3.65 2.36 -3.54
C GLN A 40 -2.94 1.59 -2.42
N SER A 41 -3.03 0.25 -2.42
CA SER A 41 -2.33 -0.59 -1.43
C SER A 41 -0.82 -0.44 -1.51
N ILE A 42 -0.25 -0.46 -2.72
CA ILE A 42 1.21 -0.31 -2.93
C ILE A 42 1.67 1.10 -2.55
N GLU A 43 0.95 2.14 -2.93
CA GLU A 43 1.31 3.53 -2.61
C GLU A 43 1.34 3.79 -1.11
N ARG A 44 0.39 3.19 -0.36
CA ARG A 44 0.35 3.27 1.10
C ARG A 44 1.52 2.52 1.73
N ASP A 45 1.81 1.30 1.28
CA ASP A 45 2.81 0.43 1.89
C ASP A 45 4.25 0.83 1.49
N ALA A 46 4.45 1.38 0.28
CA ALA A 46 5.75 1.85 -0.19
C ALA A 46 6.12 3.26 0.31
N GLY A 47 5.22 3.94 1.03
CA GLY A 47 5.50 5.24 1.65
C GLY A 47 5.71 6.39 0.65
N TYR A 48 5.33 6.23 -0.63
CA TYR A 48 5.48 7.29 -1.65
C TYR A 48 4.68 8.56 -1.33
N LEU A 49 3.66 8.45 -0.46
CA LEU A 49 2.79 9.54 -0.01
C LEU A 49 3.12 10.04 1.40
N GLN A 50 4.35 9.90 1.90
CA GLN A 50 4.76 10.56 3.14
C GLN A 50 4.97 12.08 2.91
N PHE A 51 3.89 12.78 2.58
CA PHE A 51 3.81 14.23 2.61
C PHE A 51 3.86 14.70 4.07
N GLY A 52 5.06 14.79 4.66
CA GLY A 52 5.23 15.54 5.90
C GLY A 52 6.21 15.02 6.95
N PHE A 53 7.04 14.01 6.69
CA PHE A 53 8.15 13.73 7.61
C PHE A 53 9.41 13.32 6.88
N ASN A 54 10.10 14.32 6.30
CA ASN A 54 11.52 14.19 6.02
C ASN A 54 12.26 14.54 7.32
N PRO A 55 12.90 13.58 8.01
CA PRO A 55 13.84 13.91 9.10
C PRO A 55 15.07 14.67 8.58
N PHE A 56 15.22 14.83 7.26
CA PHE A 56 16.33 15.50 6.61
C PHE A 56 16.01 16.93 6.11
N THR A 57 14.77 17.40 6.20
CA THR A 57 14.43 18.76 5.75
C THR A 57 13.57 19.51 6.77
N GLY A 58 14.24 20.22 7.68
CA GLY A 58 13.73 21.49 8.19
C GLY A 58 13.71 21.66 9.72
N GLY A 59 14.78 22.21 10.28
CA GLY A 59 14.79 22.70 11.66
C GLY A 59 16.16 23.22 12.10
N GLY A 60 16.73 24.17 11.37
CA GLY A 60 17.96 24.85 11.76
C GLY A 60 17.79 25.61 13.07
N GLY A 61 18.63 25.30 14.06
CA GLY A 61 18.87 26.12 15.24
C GLY A 61 20.36 26.41 15.31
N GLU A 62 20.71 27.69 15.19
CA GLU A 62 22.07 28.22 15.20
C GLU A 62 22.86 27.78 16.45
N GLY A 63 24.00 27.12 16.21
CA GLY A 63 25.06 26.98 17.21
C GLY A 63 25.97 28.20 17.15
N GLY A 64 25.85 29.11 18.11
CA GLY A 64 26.83 30.16 18.39
C GLY A 64 27.69 29.76 19.59
N GLY A 65 28.94 29.36 19.34
CA GLY A 65 29.98 29.21 20.35
C GLY A 65 30.77 30.51 20.51
N GLY A 66 31.09 30.86 21.76
CA GLY A 66 31.95 31.96 22.19
C GLY A 66 32.09 31.94 23.70
#